data_AF-C8XEF7-F1
#
_entry.id   AF-C8XEF7-F1
#
_cell.length_a   1.000
_cell.length_b   1.000
_cell.length_c   1.000
_cell.angle_alpha   90.00
_cell.angle_beta   90.00
_cell.angle_gamma   90.00
#
_symmetry.space_group_name_H-M   'P 1'
#
loop_
_entity.id
_entity.type
_entity.pdbx_description
1 polymer ?
#
loop_
_entity_poly.entity_id
_entity_poly.type
_entity_poly.pdbx_seq_one_letter_code
_entity_poly.pdbx_strand_id
1 'polypeptide(L)'
;MEPDPPPLSIPPPGPVRAAAGLVLLEALGLLALAGINLVSGLSESLSVGRTLAQVAYYLVIAAALVLCATGLLRGRRWARTPSLVAQIVVFAIGVWLIAPSGQLLWGPLLVLVGGAGAALLLSKPTNAWISRFPLPFAEPDR
;
A
#
# COMPACT_ATOMS: atom_id res chain seq x y z
N MET A 1 19.32 12.85 37.73
CA MET A 1 19.43 12.85 36.26
C MET A 1 18.02 12.53 35.78
N GLU A 2 17.23 13.57 35.53
CA GLU A 2 15.87 13.43 35.03
C GLU A 2 15.93 12.65 33.70
N PRO A 3 15.18 11.56 33.52
CA PRO A 3 15.12 10.90 32.22
C PRO A 3 14.60 11.91 31.21
N ASP A 4 15.38 12.14 30.16
CA ASP A 4 15.03 13.02 29.04
C ASP A 4 13.61 12.64 28.55
N PRO A 5 12.66 13.58 28.46
CA PRO A 5 11.31 13.26 28.03
C PRO A 5 11.37 12.52 26.69
N PRO A 6 10.60 11.42 26.53
CA PRO A 6 10.64 10.63 25.31
C PRO A 6 10.37 11.55 24.11
N PRO A 7 11.17 11.49 23.04
CA PRO A 7 11.03 12.39 21.90
C PRO A 7 9.60 12.33 21.36
N LEU A 8 8.92 13.49 21.34
CA LEU A 8 7.50 13.66 20.99
C LEU A 8 7.15 13.20 19.56
N SER A 9 8.14 12.98 18.70
CA SER A 9 7.96 12.34 17.40
C SER A 9 9.28 11.71 16.93
N ILE A 10 9.31 10.39 16.74
CA ILE A 10 10.43 9.73 16.09
C ILE A 10 10.16 9.76 14.58
N PRO A 11 10.92 10.53 13.78
CA PRO A 11 10.67 10.62 12.34
C PRO A 11 10.74 9.23 11.70
N PRO A 12 9.85 8.93 10.73
CA PRO A 12 9.83 7.62 10.09
C PRO A 12 11.15 7.38 9.35
N PRO A 13 11.79 6.21 9.57
CA PRO A 13 13.06 5.90 8.91
C PRO A 13 12.88 5.80 7.39
N GLY A 14 13.96 6.05 6.64
CA GLY A 14 13.95 6.06 5.17
C GLY A 14 13.20 4.89 4.51
N PRO A 15 13.39 3.63 4.96
CA PRO A 15 12.65 2.48 4.45
C PRO A 15 11.12 2.57 4.62
N VAL A 16 10.63 3.15 5.72
CA VAL A 16 9.19 3.35 5.96
C VAL A 16 8.64 4.38 5.00
N ARG A 17 9.38 5.48 4.75
CA ARG A 17 8.97 6.50 3.78
C ARG A 17 8.95 5.95 2.36
N ALA A 18 9.94 5.13 2.00
CA ALA A 18 9.99 4.47 0.69
C ALA A 18 8.82 3.49 0.53
N ALA A 19 8.55 2.64 1.53
CA ALA A 19 7.42 1.71 1.50
C ALA A 19 6.07 2.45 1.41
N ALA A 20 5.87 3.51 2.19
CA ALA A 20 4.68 4.34 2.10
C ALA A 20 4.54 5.03 0.74
N GLY A 21 5.66 5.48 0.16
CA GLY A 21 5.70 6.04 -1.20
C GLY A 21 5.29 5.03 -2.26
N LEU A 22 5.76 3.78 -2.17
CA LEU A 22 5.36 2.70 -3.09
C LEU A 22 3.86 2.39 -2.97
N VAL A 23 3.33 2.27 -1.75
CA VAL A 23 1.90 2.04 -1.53
C VAL A 23 1.05 3.21 -2.04
N LEU A 24 1.53 4.46 -1.92
CA LEU A 24 0.85 5.62 -2.51
C LEU A 24 0.88 5.58 -4.04
N LEU A 25 1.99 5.15 -4.64
CA LEU A 25 2.09 4.99 -6.08
C LEU A 25 1.10 3.95 -6.61
N GLU A 26 0.89 2.85 -5.88
CA GLU A 26 -0.13 1.85 -6.20
C GLU A 26 -1.54 2.44 -6.13
N ALA A 27 -1.83 3.23 -5.09
CA ALA A 27 -3.11 3.93 -4.97
C ALA A 27 -3.36 4.87 -6.16
N LEU A 28 -2.33 5.62 -6.59
CA LEU A 28 -2.42 6.48 -7.77
C LEU A 28 -2.67 5.68 -9.06
N GLY A 29 -2.04 4.51 -9.20
CA GLY A 29 -2.30 3.59 -10.31
C GLY A 29 -3.75 3.14 -10.37
N LEU A 30 -4.34 2.79 -9.22
CA LEU A 30 -5.77 2.44 -9.14
C LEU A 30 -6.70 3.61 -9.46
N LEU A 31 -6.36 4.83 -9.03
CA LEU A 31 -7.13 6.02 -9.40
C LEU A 31 -7.05 6.31 -10.89
N ALA A 32 -5.89 6.12 -11.52
CA ALA A 32 -5.73 6.26 -12.97
C ALA A 32 -6.58 5.21 -13.71
N LEU A 33 -6.57 3.94 -13.26
CA LEU A 33 -7.43 2.89 -13.82
C LEU A 33 -8.91 3.20 -13.63
N ALA A 34 -9.31 3.75 -12.49
CA ALA A 34 -10.69 4.19 -12.26
C ALA A 34 -11.11 5.28 -13.26
N GLY A 35 -10.25 6.29 -13.47
CA GLY A 35 -10.51 7.35 -14.45
C GLY A 35 -10.61 6.84 -15.89
N ILE A 36 -9.67 5.98 -16.31
CA ILE A 36 -9.67 5.37 -17.65
C ILE A 36 -10.94 4.54 -17.85
N ASN A 37 -11.27 3.64 -16.92
CA ASN A 37 -12.48 2.80 -17.05
C ASN A 37 -13.76 3.64 -17.05
N LEU A 38 -13.81 4.74 -16.30
CA LEU A 38 -14.95 5.64 -16.31
C LEU A 38 -15.12 6.31 -17.68
N VAL A 39 -14.03 6.84 -18.26
CA VAL A 39 -14.06 7.47 -19.59
C VAL A 39 -14.43 6.46 -20.68
N SER A 40 -13.78 5.29 -20.68
CA SER A 40 -14.05 4.23 -21.65
C SER A 40 -15.48 3.69 -21.54
N GLY A 41 -15.98 3.52 -20.32
CA GLY A 41 -17.35 3.03 -20.11
C GLY A 41 -18.42 4.02 -20.55
N LEU A 42 -18.15 5.33 -20.47
CA LEU A 42 -19.04 6.37 -20.99
C LEU A 42 -19.00 6.45 -22.52
N SER A 43 -17.83 6.22 -23.15
CA SER A 43 -17.69 6.28 -24.60
C SER A 43 -18.22 5.04 -25.33
N GLU A 44 -18.09 3.85 -24.74
CA GLU A 44 -18.43 2.58 -25.40
C GLU A 44 -19.87 2.11 -25.11
N SER A 45 -20.71 2.91 -24.43
CA SER A 45 -22.08 2.54 -24.05
C SER A 45 -22.17 1.19 -23.32
N LEU A 46 -21.12 0.86 -22.55
CA LEU A 46 -21.11 -0.31 -21.68
C LEU A 46 -22.21 -0.19 -20.62
N SER A 47 -22.61 -1.33 -20.05
CA SER A 47 -23.56 -1.35 -18.93
C SER A 47 -23.10 -0.38 -17.82
N VAL A 48 -23.85 0.70 -17.63
CA VAL A 48 -23.54 1.76 -16.66
C VAL A 48 -23.34 1.18 -15.27
N GLY A 49 -24.16 0.19 -14.89
CA GLY A 49 -24.05 -0.49 -13.60
C GLY A 49 -22.71 -1.23 -13.44
N ARG A 50 -22.23 -1.91 -14.49
CA ARG A 50 -20.94 -2.61 -14.47
C ARG A 50 -19.76 -1.64 -14.38
N THR A 51 -19.77 -0.58 -15.19
CA THR A 51 -18.73 0.45 -15.18
C THR A 51 -18.66 1.12 -13.81
N LEU A 52 -19.81 1.51 -13.24
CA LEU A 52 -19.86 2.20 -11.96
C LEU A 52 -19.39 1.30 -10.82
N ALA A 53 -19.75 0.01 -10.84
CA ALA A 53 -19.27 -0.97 -9.86
C ALA A 53 -17.75 -1.15 -9.93
N GLN A 54 -17.18 -1.22 -11.14
CA GLN A 54 -15.74 -1.37 -11.34
C GLN A 54 -14.96 -0.13 -10.89
N VAL A 55 -15.46 1.07 -11.21
CA VAL A 55 -14.88 2.35 -10.75
C VAL A 55 -14.95 2.44 -9.22
N ALA A 56 -16.11 2.14 -8.63
CA ALA A 56 -16.28 2.14 -7.17
C ALA A 56 -15.31 1.16 -6.49
N TYR A 57 -15.13 -0.03 -7.06
CA TYR A 57 -14.16 -1.01 -6.58
C TYR A 57 -12.73 -0.43 -6.54
N TYR A 58 -12.26 0.17 -7.64
CA TYR A 58 -10.94 0.79 -7.67
C TYR A 58 -10.79 1.93 -6.67
N LEU A 59 -11.81 2.77 -6.50
CA LEU A 59 -11.79 3.86 -5.52
C LEU A 59 -11.69 3.35 -4.08
N VAL A 60 -12.43 2.29 -3.73
CA VAL A 60 -12.39 1.69 -2.39
C VAL A 60 -11.01 1.13 -2.08
N ILE A 61 -10.41 0.39 -3.02
CA ILE A 61 -9.06 -0.16 -2.84
C ILE A 61 -8.02 0.97 -2.75
N ALA A 62 -8.11 2.00 -3.61
CA ALA A 62 -7.21 3.15 -3.57
C ALA A 62 -7.29 3.87 -2.21
N ALA A 63 -8.49 4.09 -1.68
CA ALA A 63 -8.70 4.69 -0.37
C ALA A 63 -8.08 3.83 0.75
N ALA A 64 -8.24 2.51 0.69
CA ALA A 64 -7.63 1.60 1.65
C ALA A 64 -6.10 1.67 1.62
N LEU A 65 -5.48 1.75 0.43
CA LEU A 65 -4.03 1.90 0.30
C LEU A 65 -3.54 3.25 0.85
N VAL A 66 -4.25 4.35 0.60
CA VAL A 66 -3.94 5.66 1.20
C VAL A 66 -4.03 5.61 2.73
N LEU A 67 -5.05 4.93 3.28
CA LEU A 67 -5.17 4.71 4.72
C LEU A 67 -4.01 3.87 5.28
N CYS A 68 -3.53 2.88 4.53
CA CYS A 68 -2.38 2.08 4.92
C CYS A 68 -1.07 2.89 4.87
N ALA A 69 -0.85 3.67 3.81
CA ALA A 69 0.32 4.53 3.68
C ALA A 69 0.37 5.61 4.78
N THR A 70 -0.76 6.26 5.07
CA THR A 70 -0.86 7.22 6.18
C THR A 70 -0.68 6.53 7.53
N GLY A 71 -1.19 5.30 7.70
CA GLY A 71 -0.96 4.46 8.87
C GLY A 71 0.52 4.12 9.08
N LEU A 72 1.24 3.75 8.02
CA LEU A 72 2.68 3.48 8.04
C LEU A 72 3.47 4.71 8.45
N LEU A 73 3.17 5.87 7.85
CA LEU A 73 3.84 7.14 8.16
C LEU A 73 3.56 7.59 9.61
N ARG A 74 2.40 7.24 10.15
CA ARG A 74 2.01 7.51 11.56
C ARG A 74 2.52 6.45 12.55
N GLY A 75 3.26 5.43 12.11
CA GLY A 75 3.79 4.38 12.99
C GLY A 75 2.75 3.40 13.51
N ARG A 76 1.58 3.31 12.87
CA ARG A 76 0.51 2.40 13.29
C ARG A 76 0.87 0.97 12.92
N ARG A 77 1.08 0.14 13.94
CA ARG A 77 1.47 -1.28 13.78
C ARG A 77 0.51 -2.07 12.88
N TRP A 78 -0.79 -1.78 12.93
CA TRP A 78 -1.82 -2.44 12.13
C TRP A 78 -1.69 -2.20 10.62
N ALA A 79 -1.09 -1.09 10.18
CA ALA A 79 -0.98 -0.77 8.76
C ALA A 79 -0.02 -1.68 7.98
N ARG A 80 0.84 -2.43 8.69
CA ARG A 80 1.84 -3.31 8.06
C ARG A 80 1.22 -4.49 7.34
N THR A 81 0.38 -5.25 8.03
CA THR A 81 -0.22 -6.48 7.50
C THR A 81 -0.98 -6.22 6.19
N PRO A 82 -1.90 -5.24 6.11
CA PRO A 82 -2.61 -4.96 4.87
C PRO A 82 -1.67 -4.42 3.78
N SER A 83 -0.68 -3.58 4.10
CA SER A 83 0.31 -3.15 3.11
C SER A 83 1.13 -4.31 2.56
N LEU A 84 1.54 -5.26 3.40
CA LEU A 84 2.33 -6.41 2.97
C LEU A 84 1.51 -7.35 2.08
N VAL A 85 0.22 -7.53 2.39
CA VAL A 85 -0.72 -8.24 1.52
C VAL A 85 -0.85 -7.54 0.16
N ALA A 86 -1.01 -6.22 0.13
CA ALA A 86 -1.06 -5.45 -1.12
C ALA A 86 0.19 -5.67 -1.97
N GLN A 87 1.39 -5.62 -1.37
CA GLN A 87 2.66 -5.86 -2.06
C GLN A 87 2.75 -7.27 -2.66
N ILE A 88 2.28 -8.30 -1.93
CA ILE A 88 2.23 -9.68 -2.44
C ILE A 88 1.25 -9.79 -3.62
N VAL A 89 0.09 -9.14 -3.53
CA VAL A 89 -0.89 -9.13 -4.62
C VAL A 89 -0.30 -8.46 -5.86
N VAL A 90 0.37 -7.31 -5.71
CA VAL A 90 1.04 -6.60 -6.81
C VAL A 90 2.15 -7.47 -7.43
N PHE A 91 2.94 -8.14 -6.62
CA PHE A 91 3.95 -9.08 -7.09
C PHE A 91 3.32 -10.21 -7.92
N ALA A 92 2.24 -10.84 -7.41
CA ALA A 92 1.54 -11.91 -8.11
C ALA A 92 0.94 -11.45 -9.44
N ILE A 93 0.35 -10.24 -9.48
CA ILE A 93 -0.14 -9.62 -10.71
C ILE A 93 1.01 -9.40 -11.71
N GLY A 94 2.16 -8.93 -11.24
CA GLY A 94 3.36 -8.76 -12.07
C GLY A 94 3.82 -10.08 -12.71
N VAL A 95 3.90 -11.16 -11.93
CA VAL A 95 4.25 -12.49 -12.46
C VAL A 95 3.24 -12.96 -13.51
N TRP A 96 1.95 -12.71 -13.27
CA TRP A 96 0.89 -13.03 -14.22
C TRP A 96 0.94 -12.17 -15.50
N LEU A 97 1.42 -10.94 -15.43
CA LEU A 97 1.62 -10.12 -16.64
C LEU A 97 2.78 -10.63 -17.50
N ILE A 98 3.82 -11.21 -16.88
CA ILE A 98 4.97 -11.77 -17.60
C ILE A 98 4.59 -13.09 -18.29
N ALA A 99 4.07 -14.06 -17.53
CA ALA A 99 3.93 -15.43 -18.02
C ALA A 99 2.75 -15.60 -19.00
N PRO A 100 1.49 -15.35 -18.63
CA PRO A 100 0.36 -15.48 -19.55
C PRO A 100 0.09 -14.29 -20.48
N SER A 101 0.40 -13.05 -20.09
CA SER A 101 0.04 -11.87 -20.91
C SER A 101 1.15 -11.37 -21.85
N GLY A 102 2.38 -11.90 -21.74
CA GLY A 102 3.52 -11.50 -22.57
C GLY A 102 3.96 -10.04 -22.40
N GLN A 103 3.47 -9.33 -21.37
CA GLN A 103 3.76 -7.92 -21.14
C GLN A 103 5.10 -7.75 -20.43
N LEU A 104 6.18 -7.82 -21.22
CA LEU A 104 7.55 -7.81 -20.73
C LEU A 104 8.00 -6.50 -20.07
N LEU A 105 7.28 -5.39 -20.25
CA LEU A 105 7.62 -4.11 -19.61
C LEU A 105 6.91 -3.94 -18.26
N TRP A 106 5.58 -4.12 -18.24
CA TRP A 106 4.76 -3.90 -17.05
C TRP A 106 4.88 -5.00 -16.00
N GLY A 107 5.03 -6.25 -16.44
CA GLY A 107 5.16 -7.39 -15.55
C GLY A 107 6.36 -7.29 -14.62
N PRO A 108 7.60 -7.14 -15.14
CA PRO A 108 8.79 -7.00 -14.30
C PRO A 108 8.76 -5.75 -13.41
N LEU A 109 8.18 -4.65 -13.89
CA LEU A 109 8.03 -3.44 -13.10
C LEU A 109 7.17 -3.69 -11.84
N LEU A 110 6.03 -4.37 -11.97
CA LEU A 110 5.15 -4.69 -10.85
C LEU A 110 5.77 -5.75 -9.91
N VAL A 111 6.50 -6.72 -10.45
CA VAL A 111 7.28 -7.68 -9.65
C VAL A 111 8.32 -6.95 -8.81
N LEU A 112 9.05 -6.00 -9.40
CA LEU A 112 10.06 -5.21 -8.69
C LEU A 112 9.44 -4.32 -7.63
N VAL A 113 8.34 -3.61 -7.94
CA VAL A 113 7.63 -2.76 -6.99
C VAL A 113 7.09 -3.58 -5.81
N GLY A 114 6.34 -4.65 -6.09
CA GLY A 114 5.77 -5.54 -5.08
C GLY A 114 6.84 -6.22 -4.21
N GLY A 115 7.89 -6.73 -4.85
CA GLY A 115 9.00 -7.38 -4.15
C GLY A 115 9.80 -6.41 -3.28
N ALA A 116 10.15 -5.22 -3.81
CA ALA A 116 10.87 -4.21 -3.07
C ALA A 116 10.05 -3.65 -1.90
N GLY A 117 8.76 -3.37 -2.10
CA GLY A 117 7.88 -2.90 -1.04
C GLY A 117 7.72 -3.94 0.08
N ALA A 118 7.53 -5.20 -0.26
CA ALA A 118 7.51 -6.29 0.72
C ALA A 118 8.84 -6.39 1.49
N ALA A 119 9.98 -6.34 0.81
CA ALA A 119 11.30 -6.38 1.43
C ALA A 119 11.53 -5.18 2.37
N LEU A 120 11.11 -3.97 1.97
CA LEU A 120 11.21 -2.77 2.80
C LEU A 120 10.32 -2.86 4.05
N LEU A 121 9.11 -3.41 3.92
CA LEU A 121 8.21 -3.64 5.05
C LEU A 121 8.76 -4.68 6.03
N LEU A 122 9.43 -5.73 5.52
CA LEU A 122 10.07 -6.78 6.31
C LEU A 122 11.45 -6.38 6.88
N SER A 123 12.03 -5.27 6.42
CA SER A 123 13.37 -4.87 6.82
C SER A 123 13.49 -4.61 8.33
N LYS A 124 14.66 -4.95 8.90
CA LYS A 124 15.00 -4.75 10.33
C LYS A 124 14.74 -3.32 10.83
N PRO A 125 15.04 -2.23 10.07
CA PRO A 125 14.77 -0.85 10.50
C PRO A 125 13.28 -0.57 10.72
N THR A 126 12.44 -1.07 9.82
CA THR A 126 10.97 -0.94 9.93
C THR A 126 10.46 -1.66 11.17
N ASN A 127 10.97 -2.88 11.44
CA ASN A 127 10.63 -3.65 12.63
C ASN A 127 11.04 -2.93 13.93
N ALA A 128 12.25 -2.41 13.99
CA ALA A 128 12.80 -1.74 15.17
C ALA A 128 12.13 -0.39 15.47
N TRP A 129 11.59 0.29 14.46
CA TRP A 129 10.86 1.55 14.66
C TRP A 129 9.42 1.31 15.13
N ILE A 130 8.72 0.35 14.52
CA ILE A 130 7.33 0.03 14.89
C ILE A 130 7.20 -0.60 16.28
N SER A 131 8.22 -1.35 16.72
CA SER A 131 8.25 -1.94 18.07
C SER A 131 8.31 -0.91 19.19
N ARG A 132 8.57 0.37 18.89
CA ARG A 132 8.60 1.46 19.88
C ARG A 132 7.22 2.03 20.23
N PHE A 133 6.19 1.76 19.43
CA PHE A 133 4.84 2.28 19.67
C PHE A 133 3.97 1.27 20.43
N PRO A 134 3.08 1.68 21.35
CA PRO A 134 2.20 0.76 22.08
C PRO A 134 1.25 -0.02 21.15
N LEU A 135 0.82 -1.22 21.60
CA LEU A 135 -0.18 -2.01 20.88
C LEU A 135 -1.54 -1.29 20.96
N PRO A 136 -2.29 -1.16 19.85
CA PRO A 136 -3.59 -0.47 19.84
C PRO A 136 -4.68 -1.17 20.68
N PHE A 137 -4.43 -2.42 21.10
CA PHE A 137 -5.34 -3.23 21.91
C PHE A 137 -4.64 -3.83 23.13
N ALA A 138 -3.59 -3.18 23.65
CA ALA A 138 -3.06 -3.61 24.95
C ALA A 138 -4.16 -3.42 25.99
N GLU A 139 -4.58 -4.50 26.67
CA GLU A 139 -5.42 -4.38 27.85
C GLU A 139 -4.77 -3.42 28.85
N PRO A 140 -5.55 -2.54 29.52
CA PRO A 140 -5.06 -1.84 30.69
C PRO A 140 -4.69 -2.89 31.74
N ASP A 141 -3.44 -2.84 32.17
CA ASP A 141 -2.86 -3.67 33.21
C ASP A 141 -3.84 -3.77 34.39
N ARG A 142 -4.36 -4.99 34.64
CA ARG A 142 -5.17 -5.33 35.81
C ARG A 142 -4.30 -5.91 36.91
#